data_AF-A0A2C9KNE1-F1
#
_entry.id   AF-A0A2C9KNE1-F1
#
_cell.length_a   1.000
_cell.length_b   1.000
_cell.length_c   1.000
_cell.angle_alpha   90.00
_cell.angle_beta   90.00
_cell.angle_gamma   90.00
#
_symmetry.space_group_name_H-M   'P 1'
#
loop_
_entity.id
_entity.type
_entity.pdbx_description
1 polymer ?
#
loop_
_entity_poly.entity_id
_entity_poly.type
_entity_poly.pdbx_seq_one_letter_code
_entity_poly.pdbx_strand_id
1 'polypeptide(L)'
;MFYRFSIIPAVVISILLAATSTRRKLLSNFMGGRPGLIFPMDTMTRSARFSYSCAFGAMAFLVYLILKEHKFAFEYNGPVALKTLIAVLSMFIYGMVYFPVFASLALATAFSYLIGSLYTWMFLVVDVYKLTECSFNVTGRVVLLVHALPRLLCLAYLSVSLPFRFIRACKKQNFILPTLGEAPYCETLEKIKDSYQGKHVRRLLRKPDVENEAKGMIANLKLTLSNLADQFIYHRQSGK
;
A
#
# COMPACT_ATOMS: atom_id res chain seq x y z
N MET A 1 24.38 0.83 -7.80
CA MET A 1 24.15 -0.01 -9.00
C MET A 1 22.85 -0.82 -8.95
N PHE A 2 22.56 -1.58 -7.89
CA PHE A 2 21.35 -2.41 -7.79
C PHE A 2 20.02 -1.71 -8.17
N TYR A 3 19.77 -0.49 -7.67
CA TYR A 3 18.52 0.21 -7.98
C TYR A 3 18.40 0.64 -9.44
N ARG A 4 19.51 0.88 -10.15
CA ARG A 4 19.50 1.16 -11.59
C ARG A 4 19.07 -0.10 -12.37
N PHE A 5 19.58 -1.27 -11.97
CA PHE A 5 19.17 -2.56 -12.57
C PHE A 5 17.74 -2.96 -12.20
N SER A 6 17.25 -2.57 -11.02
CA SER A 6 15.88 -2.87 -10.56
C SER A 6 14.77 -2.15 -11.35
N ILE A 7 15.12 -1.09 -12.11
CA ILE A 7 14.17 -0.41 -13.01
C ILE A 7 13.74 -1.33 -14.15
N ILE A 8 14.64 -2.16 -14.68
CA ILE A 8 14.35 -3.08 -15.79
C ILE A 8 13.23 -4.06 -15.42
N PRO A 9 13.35 -4.87 -14.34
CA PRO A 9 12.27 -5.75 -13.93
C PRO A 9 11.02 -4.98 -13.50
N ALA A 10 11.15 -3.77 -12.95
CA ALA A 10 9.98 -2.94 -12.63
C ALA A 10 9.16 -2.61 -13.88
N VAL A 11 9.82 -2.15 -14.95
CA VAL A 11 9.17 -1.85 -16.23
C VAL A 11 8.59 -3.10 -16.86
N VAL A 12 9.34 -4.20 -16.88
CA VAL A 12 8.87 -5.49 -17.43
C VAL A 12 7.63 -5.99 -16.69
N ILE A 13 7.64 -5.98 -15.36
CA ILE A 13 6.49 -6.39 -14.55
C ILE A 13 5.29 -5.45 -14.78
N SER A 14 5.53 -4.15 -14.86
CA SER A 14 4.46 -3.16 -15.10
C SER A 14 3.81 -3.37 -16.46
N ILE A 15 4.61 -3.61 -17.50
CA ILE A 15 4.13 -3.95 -18.85
C ILE A 15 3.41 -5.29 -18.83
N LEU A 16 3.91 -6.29 -18.12
CA LEU A 16 3.30 -7.62 -18.03
C LEU A 16 1.94 -7.56 -17.32
N LEU A 17 1.83 -6.80 -16.22
CA LEU A 17 0.58 -6.56 -15.52
C LEU A 17 -0.38 -5.76 -16.42
N ALA A 18 0.09 -4.71 -17.08
CA ALA A 18 -0.71 -3.91 -18.01
C ALA A 18 -1.17 -4.73 -19.21
N ALA A 19 -0.34 -5.61 -19.75
CA ALA A 19 -0.70 -6.54 -20.82
C ALA A 19 -1.70 -7.57 -20.33
N THR A 20 -1.58 -8.06 -19.09
CA THR A 20 -2.52 -9.03 -18.51
C THR A 20 -3.92 -8.42 -18.32
N SER A 21 -4.01 -7.15 -17.88
CA SER A 21 -5.28 -6.43 -17.78
C SER A 21 -5.83 -6.05 -19.16
N THR A 22 -4.96 -5.59 -20.06
CA THR A 22 -5.31 -5.14 -21.40
C THR A 22 -5.76 -6.32 -22.26
N ARG A 23 -5.07 -7.46 -22.28
CA ARG A 23 -5.48 -8.64 -23.05
C ARG A 23 -6.84 -9.17 -22.65
N ARG A 24 -7.25 -9.07 -21.37
CA ARG A 24 -8.58 -9.52 -20.95
C ARG A 24 -9.70 -8.54 -21.31
N LYS A 25 -9.41 -7.24 -21.37
CA LYS A 25 -10.34 -6.23 -21.90
C LYS A 25 -10.38 -6.23 -23.44
N LEU A 26 -9.24 -6.47 -24.11
CA LEU A 26 -9.11 -6.53 -25.57
C LEU A 26 -9.64 -7.84 -26.18
N LEU A 27 -9.57 -8.98 -25.48
CA LEU A 27 -10.23 -10.20 -25.97
C LEU A 27 -11.76 -10.07 -26.02
N SER A 28 -12.33 -9.06 -25.36
CA SER A 28 -13.76 -8.78 -25.47
C SER A 28 -14.11 -7.92 -26.68
N ASN A 29 -13.19 -7.11 -27.21
CA ASN A 29 -13.42 -6.25 -28.38
C ASN A 29 -12.08 -5.97 -29.09
N PHE A 30 -11.87 -6.70 -30.18
CA PHE A 30 -10.82 -6.54 -31.20
C PHE A 30 -10.58 -5.04 -31.52
N MET A 31 -9.49 -4.44 -31.02
CA MET A 31 -8.98 -3.10 -31.35
C MET A 31 -10.01 -1.93 -31.43
N GLY A 32 -10.34 -1.33 -30.28
CA GLY A 32 -11.01 -0.02 -30.21
C GLY A 32 -10.88 0.72 -28.87
N GLY A 33 -10.10 0.20 -27.93
CA GLY A 33 -9.95 0.77 -26.58
C GLY A 33 -8.51 1.11 -26.25
N ARG A 34 -8.26 2.33 -25.80
CA ARG A 34 -6.94 2.84 -25.36
C ARG A 34 -6.36 1.89 -24.30
N PRO A 35 -5.13 1.35 -24.45
CA PRO A 35 -4.52 0.53 -23.42
C PRO A 35 -4.40 1.34 -22.13
N GLY A 36 -5.27 1.05 -21.17
CA GLY A 36 -5.28 1.73 -19.88
C GLY A 36 -4.17 1.19 -19.01
N LEU A 37 -3.19 2.03 -18.69
CA LEU A 37 -2.25 1.74 -17.61
C LEU A 37 -3.06 1.47 -16.32
N ILE A 38 -2.68 0.43 -15.58
CA ILE A 38 -3.36 0.08 -14.33
C ILE A 38 -3.24 1.25 -13.37
N PHE A 39 -4.39 1.73 -12.88
CA PHE A 39 -4.40 2.73 -11.83
C PHE A 39 -3.84 2.10 -10.55
N PRO A 40 -2.69 2.57 -10.04
CA PRO A 40 -1.91 1.86 -9.02
C PRO A 40 -2.55 1.88 -7.62
N MET A 41 -3.62 2.63 -7.41
CA MET A 41 -4.19 2.85 -6.08
C MET A 41 -5.71 2.98 -6.16
N ASP A 42 -6.45 1.94 -5.77
CA ASP A 42 -7.87 2.11 -5.49
C ASP A 42 -8.04 2.71 -4.08
N THR A 43 -8.29 4.02 -4.01
CA THR A 43 -8.49 4.74 -2.74
C THR A 43 -9.86 4.47 -2.13
N MET A 44 -10.79 3.90 -2.90
CA MET A 44 -12.17 3.70 -2.46
C MET A 44 -12.33 2.41 -1.65
N THR A 45 -11.54 1.37 -1.94
CA THR A 45 -11.65 0.08 -1.24
C THR A 45 -10.89 0.05 0.10
N ARG A 46 -11.61 -0.30 1.17
CA ARG A 46 -11.10 -0.24 2.55
C ARG A 46 -10.18 -1.39 2.94
N SER A 47 -10.19 -2.50 2.20
CA SER A 47 -9.54 -3.77 2.59
C SER A 47 -8.00 -3.74 2.54
N ALA A 48 -7.39 -2.80 1.81
CA ALA A 48 -5.96 -2.81 1.53
C ALA A 48 -5.15 -1.64 2.12
N ARG A 49 -5.77 -0.75 2.91
CA ARG A 49 -5.15 0.51 3.39
C ARG A 49 -3.80 0.35 4.09
N PHE A 50 -3.64 -0.67 4.94
CA PHE A 50 -2.38 -0.92 5.64
C PHE A 50 -1.26 -1.35 4.69
N SER A 51 -1.55 -2.20 3.69
CA SER A 51 -0.56 -2.60 2.69
C SER A 51 -0.15 -1.44 1.81
N TYR A 52 -1.10 -0.58 1.41
CA TYR A 52 -0.79 0.65 0.68
C TYR A 52 0.05 1.62 1.50
N SER A 53 -0.28 1.82 2.78
CA SER A 53 0.49 2.66 3.70
C SER A 53 1.92 2.14 3.88
N CYS A 54 2.11 0.83 4.07
CA CYS A 54 3.44 0.24 4.16
C CYS A 54 4.22 0.36 2.85
N ALA A 55 3.58 0.17 1.69
CA ALA A 55 4.24 0.32 0.38
C ALA A 55 4.67 1.77 0.14
N PHE A 56 3.81 2.73 0.49
CA PHE A 56 4.14 4.15 0.42
C PHE A 56 5.26 4.53 1.40
N GLY A 57 5.21 4.02 2.64
CA GLY A 57 6.26 4.23 3.64
C GLY A 57 7.62 3.67 3.20
N ALA A 58 7.64 2.45 2.66
CA ALA A 58 8.86 1.84 2.12
C ALA A 58 9.43 2.62 0.94
N MET A 59 8.56 3.12 0.04
CA MET A 59 8.96 3.96 -1.10
C MET A 59 9.51 5.30 -0.65
N ALA A 60 8.80 6.01 0.24
CA ALA A 60 9.23 7.30 0.77
C ALA A 60 10.57 7.20 1.50
N PHE A 61 10.74 6.15 2.32
CA PHE A 61 12.00 5.91 3.03
C PHE A 61 13.15 5.58 2.07
N LEU A 62 12.89 4.81 1.01
CA LEU A 62 13.89 4.55 -0.03
C LEU A 62 14.34 5.84 -0.70
N VAL A 63 13.39 6.67 -1.14
CA VAL A 63 13.67 7.94 -1.80
C VAL A 63 14.46 8.87 -0.89
N TYR A 64 14.07 8.97 0.39
CA TYR A 64 14.79 9.76 1.38
C TYR A 64 16.24 9.30 1.54
N LEU A 65 16.47 7.99 1.63
CA LEU A 65 17.82 7.42 1.79
C LEU A 65 18.68 7.69 0.55
N ILE A 66 18.12 7.54 -0.65
CA ILE A 66 18.82 7.83 -1.90
C ILE A 66 19.19 9.30 -2.02
N LEU A 67 18.28 10.20 -1.61
CA LEU A 67 18.52 11.64 -1.63
C LEU A 67 19.65 12.02 -0.65
N LYS A 68 19.63 11.44 0.56
CA LYS A 68 20.67 11.65 1.59
C LYS A 68 22.04 11.15 1.14
N GLU A 69 22.10 10.02 0.44
CA GLU A 69 23.36 9.43 -0.04
C GLU A 69 23.87 10.06 -1.35
N HIS A 70 23.16 11.04 -1.93
CA HIS A 70 23.50 11.66 -3.22
C HIS A 70 23.77 10.66 -4.36
N LYS A 71 23.17 9.47 -4.31
CA LYS A 71 23.33 8.41 -5.32
C LYS A 71 22.40 8.67 -6.51
N PHE A 72 22.69 9.73 -7.26
CA PHE A 72 21.89 10.12 -8.42
C PHE A 72 21.95 9.06 -9.54
N ALA A 73 20.85 8.95 -10.30
CA ALA A 73 20.79 8.06 -11.46
C ALA A 73 21.76 8.50 -12.57
N PHE A 74 22.03 9.80 -12.66
CA PHE A 74 22.95 10.43 -13.60
C PHE A 74 24.00 11.24 -12.82
N GLU A 75 25.28 10.96 -13.06
CA GLU A 75 26.36 11.81 -12.54
C GLU A 75 26.45 13.04 -13.43
N TYR A 76 26.10 14.20 -12.88
CA TYR A 76 26.12 15.46 -13.61
C TYR A 76 26.90 16.50 -12.79
N ASN A 77 28.06 16.88 -13.30
CA ASN A 77 28.97 17.87 -12.70
C ASN A 77 28.78 19.26 -13.34
N GLY A 78 27.53 19.68 -13.54
CA GLY A 78 27.22 21.00 -14.11
C GLY A 78 26.61 21.98 -13.09
N PRO A 79 25.94 23.05 -13.57
CA PRO A 79 25.38 24.11 -12.74
C PRO A 79 24.40 23.61 -11.66
N VAL A 80 24.37 24.29 -10.51
CA VAL A 80 23.57 23.91 -9.32
C VAL A 80 22.07 23.75 -9.63
N ALA A 81 21.51 24.57 -10.52
CA ALA A 81 20.11 24.49 -10.93
C ALA A 81 19.76 23.20 -11.69
N LEU A 82 20.68 22.67 -12.49
CA LEU A 82 20.48 21.40 -13.20
C LEU A 82 20.66 20.22 -12.24
N LYS A 83 21.55 20.33 -11.24
CA LYS A 83 21.75 19.31 -10.21
C LYS A 83 20.49 19.06 -9.37
N THR A 84 19.75 20.11 -9.00
CA THR A 84 18.49 19.98 -8.26
C THR A 84 17.38 19.37 -9.11
N LEU A 85 17.27 19.76 -10.39
CA LEU A 85 16.33 19.14 -11.33
C LEU A 85 16.59 17.63 -11.49
N ILE A 86 17.86 17.23 -11.62
CA ILE A 86 18.26 15.83 -11.70
C ILE A 86 17.94 15.08 -10.40
N ALA A 87 18.06 15.73 -9.24
CA ALA A 87 17.65 15.14 -7.97
C ALA A 87 16.14 14.84 -7.94
N VAL A 88 15.30 15.79 -8.36
CA VAL A 88 13.83 15.60 -8.45
C VAL A 88 13.47 14.49 -9.44
N LEU A 89 14.13 14.48 -10.61
CA LEU A 89 13.90 13.45 -11.64
C LEU A 89 14.34 12.07 -11.14
N SER A 90 15.44 11.99 -10.40
CA SER A 90 15.88 10.74 -9.76
C SER A 90 14.88 10.23 -8.72
N MET A 91 14.29 11.12 -7.92
CA MET A 91 13.23 10.77 -6.97
C MET A 91 12.03 10.15 -7.69
N PHE A 92 11.61 10.72 -8.82
CA PHE A 92 10.53 10.15 -9.62
C PHE A 92 10.87 8.77 -10.18
N ILE A 93 12.07 8.60 -10.75
CA ILE A 93 12.55 7.32 -11.28
C ILE A 93 12.56 6.24 -10.19
N TYR A 94 13.09 6.54 -9.01
CA TYR A 94 13.12 5.58 -7.91
C TYR A 94 11.73 5.32 -7.30
N GLY A 95 10.83 6.31 -7.33
CA GLY A 95 9.42 6.12 -6.97
C GLY A 95 8.72 5.14 -7.91
N MET A 96 9.00 5.22 -9.22
CA MET A 96 8.45 4.34 -10.25
C MET A 96 8.87 2.87 -10.06
N VAL A 97 9.99 2.60 -9.39
CA VAL A 97 10.42 1.23 -9.05
C VAL A 97 9.40 0.53 -8.15
N TYR A 98 8.64 1.25 -7.32
CA TYR A 98 7.58 0.66 -6.50
C TYR A 98 6.22 0.53 -7.21
N PHE A 99 6.09 1.05 -8.44
CA PHE A 99 4.86 0.98 -9.22
C PHE A 99 4.31 -0.46 -9.37
N PRO A 100 5.12 -1.50 -9.69
CA PRO A 100 4.66 -2.89 -9.72
C PRO A 100 4.01 -3.37 -8.42
N VAL A 101 4.54 -2.95 -7.27
CA VAL A 101 4.00 -3.32 -5.95
C VAL A 101 2.60 -2.72 -5.79
N PHE A 102 2.44 -1.44 -6.13
CA PHE A 102 1.13 -0.78 -6.10
C PHE A 102 0.13 -1.39 -7.09
N ALA A 103 0.56 -1.63 -8.33
CA ALA A 103 -0.25 -2.30 -9.35
C ALA A 103 -0.68 -3.71 -8.90
N SER A 104 0.21 -4.45 -8.21
CA SER A 104 -0.10 -5.79 -7.70
C SER A 104 -1.22 -5.79 -6.65
N LEU A 105 -1.23 -4.76 -5.78
CA LEU A 105 -2.26 -4.53 -4.78
C LEU A 105 -3.59 -4.08 -5.41
N ALA A 106 -3.53 -3.24 -6.46
CA ALA A 106 -4.71 -2.70 -7.13
C ALA A 106 -5.47 -3.74 -7.95
N LEU A 107 -4.76 -4.62 -8.66
CA LEU A 107 -5.35 -5.69 -9.46
C LEU A 107 -6.06 -6.75 -8.62
N ALA A 108 -5.65 -6.91 -7.36
CA ALA A 108 -6.22 -7.85 -6.38
C ALA A 108 -6.42 -9.30 -6.90
N THR A 109 -5.58 -9.76 -7.83
CA THR A 109 -5.63 -11.12 -8.40
C THR A 109 -4.58 -12.02 -7.80
N ALA A 110 -4.80 -13.34 -7.81
CA ALA A 110 -3.80 -14.31 -7.39
C ALA A 110 -2.45 -14.11 -8.14
N PHE A 111 -2.50 -13.98 -9.46
CA PHE A 111 -1.29 -13.76 -10.28
C PHE A 111 -0.55 -12.46 -9.93
N SER A 112 -1.28 -11.35 -9.74
CA SER A 112 -0.68 -10.07 -9.38
C SER A 112 -0.06 -10.13 -7.99
N TYR A 113 -0.72 -10.75 -7.01
CA TYR A 113 -0.15 -10.95 -5.66
C TYR A 113 1.11 -11.81 -5.66
N LEU A 114 1.18 -12.85 -6.50
CA LEU A 114 2.37 -13.68 -6.63
C LEU A 114 3.56 -12.88 -7.16
N ILE A 115 3.37 -12.14 -8.26
CA ILE A 115 4.42 -11.29 -8.83
C ILE A 115 4.85 -10.21 -7.84
N GLY A 116 3.88 -9.55 -7.19
CA GLY A 116 4.15 -8.56 -6.15
C GLY A 116 4.96 -9.15 -4.99
N SER A 117 4.62 -10.35 -4.53
CA SER A 117 5.33 -11.05 -3.45
C SER A 117 6.78 -11.34 -3.85
N LEU A 118 7.01 -11.96 -5.00
CA LEU A 118 8.36 -12.25 -5.52
C LEU A 118 9.20 -10.97 -5.62
N TYR A 119 8.59 -9.88 -6.11
CA TYR A 119 9.27 -8.59 -6.24
C TYR A 119 9.62 -7.98 -4.88
N THR A 120 8.72 -8.03 -3.89
CA THR A 120 9.01 -7.56 -2.52
C THR A 120 10.07 -8.41 -1.82
N TRP A 121 10.11 -9.73 -2.08
CA TRP A 121 11.14 -10.61 -1.53
C TRP A 121 12.51 -10.27 -2.09
N MET A 122 12.62 -9.97 -3.39
CA MET A 122 13.88 -9.51 -3.97
C MET A 122 14.40 -8.24 -3.29
N PHE A 123 13.54 -7.27 -2.98
CA PHE A 123 13.96 -6.09 -2.22
C PHE A 123 14.40 -6.41 -0.80
N LEU A 124 13.66 -7.27 -0.10
CA LEU A 124 13.98 -7.67 1.26
C LEU A 124 15.34 -8.38 1.30
N VAL A 125 15.58 -9.35 0.41
CA VAL A 125 16.85 -10.08 0.33
C VAL A 125 18.01 -9.12 0.09
N VAL A 126 17.85 -8.16 -0.82
CA VAL A 126 18.91 -7.20 -1.12
C VAL A 126 19.15 -6.23 0.02
N ASP A 127 18.11 -5.78 0.72
CA ASP A 127 18.28 -4.93 1.88
C ASP A 127 18.97 -5.66 3.04
N VAL A 128 18.61 -6.93 3.27
CA VAL A 128 19.30 -7.79 4.26
C VAL A 128 20.75 -8.02 3.86
N TYR A 129 21.02 -8.31 2.59
CA TYR A 129 22.37 -8.53 2.09
C TYR A 129 23.27 -7.30 2.25
N LYS A 130 22.75 -6.10 1.94
CA LYS A 130 23.48 -4.84 2.20
C LYS A 130 23.78 -4.61 3.67
N LEU A 131 22.90 -5.08 4.54
CA LEU A 131 23.04 -4.96 5.99
C LEU A 131 24.10 -5.92 6.55
N THR A 132 24.27 -7.09 5.93
CA THR A 132 25.26 -8.10 6.35
C THR A 132 26.66 -7.80 5.85
N GLU A 133 26.80 -7.24 4.65
CA GLU A 133 28.11 -6.87 4.05
C GLU A 133 28.73 -5.61 4.68
N CYS A 134 27.94 -4.79 5.39
CA CYS A 134 28.46 -3.60 6.06
C CYS A 134 29.25 -3.97 7.34
N SER A 135 30.56 -4.15 7.21
CA SER A 135 31.49 -4.36 8.34
C SER A 135 31.74 -3.06 9.10
N PHE A 136 30.84 -2.68 10.01
CA PHE A 136 31.03 -1.56 10.94
C PHE A 136 31.32 -2.05 12.37
N ASN A 137 31.98 -1.19 13.15
CA ASN A 137 32.06 -1.32 14.60
C ASN A 137 30.65 -1.49 15.22
N VAL A 138 30.55 -2.23 16.33
CA VAL A 138 29.28 -2.62 16.98
C VAL A 138 28.32 -1.44 17.16
N THR A 139 28.80 -0.27 17.56
CA THR A 139 28.01 0.95 17.75
C THR A 139 27.46 1.53 16.43
N GLY A 140 28.26 1.51 15.36
CA GLY A 140 27.84 1.97 14.03
C GLY A 140 26.80 1.05 13.39
N ARG A 141 26.89 -0.26 13.66
CA ARG A 141 25.92 -1.25 13.19
C ARG A 141 24.52 -1.02 13.79
N VAL A 142 24.45 -0.68 15.07
CA VAL A 142 23.17 -0.41 15.76
C VAL A 142 22.50 0.85 15.19
N VAL A 143 23.26 1.92 14.97
CA VAL A 143 22.71 3.17 14.41
C VAL A 143 22.17 2.96 12.98
N LEU A 144 22.90 2.21 12.16
CA LEU A 144 22.48 1.90 10.79
C LEU A 144 21.24 0.98 10.77
N LEU A 145 21.15 0.03 11.69
CA LEU A 145 19.98 -0.82 11.90
C LEU A 145 18.74 -0.01 12.32
N VAL A 146 18.90 0.89 13.29
CA VAL A 146 17.81 1.76 13.77
C VAL A 146 17.30 2.66 12.64
N HIS A 147 18.20 3.17 11.80
CA HIS A 147 17.80 3.91 10.61
C HIS A 147 17.10 3.03 9.56
N ALA A 148 17.56 1.81 9.30
CA ALA A 148 16.96 0.94 8.29
C ALA A 148 15.66 0.24 8.74
N LEU A 149 15.40 0.19 10.05
CA LEU A 149 14.30 -0.53 10.70
C LEU A 149 12.91 -0.18 10.14
N PRO A 150 12.51 1.10 10.02
CA PRO A 150 11.18 1.46 9.52
C PRO A 150 10.92 0.91 8.11
N ARG A 151 11.95 0.94 7.25
CA ARG A 151 11.88 0.41 5.89
C ARG A 151 11.80 -1.12 5.88
N LEU A 152 12.65 -1.78 6.66
CA LEU A 152 12.65 -3.24 6.78
C LEU A 152 11.33 -3.77 7.33
N LEU A 153 10.74 -3.11 8.33
CA LEU A 153 9.45 -3.49 8.91
C LEU A 153 8.31 -3.36 7.89
N CYS A 154 8.25 -2.26 7.14
CA CYS A 154 7.26 -2.08 6.08
C CYS A 154 7.40 -3.14 4.97
N LEU A 155 8.63 -3.44 4.56
CA LEU A 155 8.91 -4.47 3.54
C LEU A 155 8.62 -5.88 4.06
N ALA A 156 8.94 -6.18 5.31
CA ALA A 156 8.62 -7.46 5.96
C ALA A 156 7.11 -7.66 6.11
N TYR A 157 6.37 -6.60 6.46
CA TYR A 157 4.92 -6.66 6.49
C TYR A 157 4.34 -6.93 5.09
N LEU A 158 4.87 -6.28 4.06
CA LEU A 158 4.46 -6.54 2.67
C LEU A 158 4.80 -7.95 2.22
N SER A 159 5.99 -8.44 2.55
CA SER A 159 6.48 -9.76 2.16
C SER A 159 5.67 -10.91 2.77
N VAL A 160 5.01 -10.68 3.91
CA VAL A 160 4.10 -11.66 4.56
C VAL A 160 2.63 -11.41 4.16
N SER A 161 2.20 -10.16 4.03
CA SER A 161 0.80 -9.84 3.72
C SER A 161 0.39 -10.17 2.28
N LEU A 162 1.29 -10.01 1.31
CA LEU A 162 1.06 -10.36 -0.10
C LEU A 162 0.85 -11.88 -0.31
N PRO A 163 1.70 -12.79 0.19
CA PRO A 163 1.46 -14.23 0.05
C PRO A 163 0.24 -14.70 0.86
N PHE A 164 -0.04 -14.10 2.01
CA PHE A 164 -1.28 -14.40 2.74
C PHE A 164 -2.52 -14.05 1.90
N ARG A 165 -2.51 -12.91 1.20
CA ARG A 165 -3.57 -12.53 0.27
C ARG A 165 -3.63 -13.43 -0.95
N PHE A 166 -2.49 -13.89 -1.46
CA PHE A 166 -2.41 -14.89 -2.52
C PHE A 166 -3.11 -16.19 -2.10
N ILE A 167 -2.78 -16.76 -0.93
CA ILE A 167 -3.42 -17.97 -0.41
C ILE A 167 -4.93 -17.77 -0.25
N ARG A 168 -5.35 -16.61 0.27
CA ARG A 168 -6.77 -16.28 0.41
C ARG A 168 -7.48 -16.15 -0.94
N ALA A 169 -6.81 -15.59 -1.95
CA ALA A 169 -7.34 -15.47 -3.31
C ALA A 169 -7.46 -16.85 -3.99
N CYS A 170 -6.46 -17.72 -3.81
CA CYS A 170 -6.50 -19.11 -4.27
C CYS A 170 -7.63 -19.89 -3.59
N LYS A 171 -7.79 -19.77 -2.26
CA LYS A 171 -8.89 -20.41 -1.51
C LYS A 171 -10.28 -19.96 -1.97
N LYS A 172 -10.42 -18.72 -2.43
CA LYS A 172 -11.67 -18.16 -2.95
C LYS A 172 -11.89 -18.42 -4.44
N GLN A 173 -11.03 -19.22 -5.09
CA GLN A 173 -11.04 -19.46 -6.54
C GLN A 173 -11.03 -18.18 -7.41
N ASN A 174 -10.56 -17.05 -6.86
CA ASN A 174 -10.36 -15.80 -7.61
C ASN A 174 -9.00 -15.85 -8.35
N PHE A 175 -8.77 -16.93 -9.10
CA PHE A 175 -7.51 -17.19 -9.80
C PHE A 175 -7.27 -16.19 -10.94
N ILE A 176 -8.36 -15.67 -11.51
CA ILE A 176 -8.40 -14.89 -12.74
C ILE A 176 -9.27 -13.67 -12.43
N LEU A 177 -8.63 -12.49 -12.45
CA LEU A 177 -9.19 -11.12 -12.40
C LEU A 177 -10.72 -11.06 -12.24
N PRO A 178 -11.28 -10.67 -11.07
CA PRO A 178 -12.67 -10.28 -11.05
C PRO A 178 -12.76 -9.06 -11.98
N THR A 179 -13.47 -9.23 -13.08
CA THR A 179 -13.65 -8.26 -14.17
C THR A 179 -13.82 -6.86 -13.61
N LEU A 180 -12.83 -5.99 -13.87
CA LEU A 180 -12.84 -4.56 -13.49
C LEU A 180 -13.80 -3.77 -14.40
N GLY A 181 -15.00 -4.29 -14.64
CA GLY A 181 -16.00 -3.67 -15.51
C GLY A 181 -17.28 -4.46 -15.80
N GLU A 182 -17.29 -5.79 -15.74
CA GLU A 182 -18.45 -6.60 -16.18
C GLU A 182 -18.55 -7.92 -15.41
N ALA A 183 -18.91 -7.83 -14.14
CA ALA A 183 -19.80 -8.84 -13.59
C ALA A 183 -21.09 -8.07 -13.28
N PRO A 184 -22.28 -8.53 -13.72
CA PRO A 184 -23.51 -7.93 -13.23
C PRO A 184 -23.40 -8.00 -11.71
N TYR A 185 -23.36 -6.82 -11.09
CA TYR A 185 -23.17 -6.61 -9.68
C TYR A 185 -24.42 -7.16 -8.98
N CYS A 186 -24.56 -8.48 -8.92
CA CYS A 186 -25.50 -9.15 -8.05
C CYS A 186 -24.88 -9.10 -6.65
N GLU A 187 -24.70 -7.88 -6.15
CA GLU A 187 -24.60 -7.64 -4.72
C GLU A 187 -25.92 -8.15 -4.16
N THR A 188 -25.91 -9.39 -3.69
CA THR A 188 -27.01 -9.93 -2.91
C THR A 188 -27.32 -8.91 -1.82
N LEU A 189 -28.59 -8.56 -1.61
CA LEU A 189 -29.00 -7.55 -0.64
C LEU A 189 -28.33 -7.73 0.74
N GLU A 190 -28.03 -8.98 1.10
CA GLU A 190 -27.26 -9.38 2.28
C GLU A 190 -25.84 -8.80 2.34
N LYS A 191 -25.08 -8.81 1.24
CA LYS A 191 -23.75 -8.19 1.16
C LYS A 191 -23.82 -6.68 1.35
N ILE A 192 -24.81 -6.02 0.74
CA ILE A 192 -25.03 -4.57 0.91
C ILE A 192 -25.41 -4.26 2.35
N LYS A 193 -26.30 -5.07 2.94
CA LYS A 193 -26.73 -4.95 4.34
C LYS A 193 -25.57 -5.12 5.32
N ASP A 194 -24.67 -6.06 5.05
CA ASP A 194 -23.48 -6.31 5.87
C ASP A 194 -22.32 -5.34 5.59
N SER A 195 -22.37 -4.63 4.47
CA SER A 195 -21.41 -3.60 4.13
C SER A 195 -21.40 -2.46 5.16
N TYR A 196 -20.29 -1.72 5.18
CA TYR A 196 -20.18 -0.54 6.05
C TYR A 196 -21.27 0.50 5.75
N GLN A 197 -21.62 0.70 4.48
CA GLN A 197 -22.67 1.62 4.07
C GLN A 197 -24.03 1.15 4.57
N GLY A 198 -24.35 -0.14 4.41
CA GLY A 198 -25.60 -0.72 4.92
C GLY A 198 -25.73 -0.61 6.45
N LYS A 199 -24.65 -0.92 7.18
CA LYS A 199 -24.61 -0.75 8.65
C LYS A 199 -24.72 0.71 9.08
N HIS A 200 -24.10 1.63 8.34
CA HIS A 200 -24.14 3.06 8.63
C HIS A 200 -25.54 3.64 8.41
N VAL A 201 -26.16 3.35 7.26
CA VAL A 201 -27.54 3.78 6.96
C VAL A 201 -28.52 3.17 7.97
N ARG A 202 -28.36 1.90 8.35
CA ARG A 202 -29.20 1.28 9.38
C ARG A 202 -29.07 1.95 10.74
N ARG A 203 -27.89 2.51 11.06
CA ARG A 203 -27.68 3.28 12.28
C ARG A 203 -28.34 4.65 12.19
N LEU A 204 -28.24 5.34 11.05
CA LEU A 204 -28.91 6.63 10.81
C LEU A 204 -30.44 6.51 10.90
N LEU A 205 -31.00 5.40 10.42
CA LEU A 205 -32.44 5.13 10.46
C LEU A 205 -32.91 4.54 11.81
N ARG A 206 -32.00 4.20 12.73
CA ARG A 206 -32.37 3.71 14.06
C ARG A 206 -32.88 4.90 14.88
N LYS A 207 -34.08 4.77 15.47
CA LYS A 207 -34.62 5.79 16.39
C LYS A 207 -33.63 6.06 17.52
N PRO A 208 -33.47 7.32 17.96
CA PRO A 208 -32.61 7.65 19.10
C PRO A 208 -33.14 6.93 20.35
N ASP A 209 -32.26 6.22 21.05
CA ASP A 209 -32.58 5.64 22.34
C ASP A 209 -32.78 6.79 23.35
N VAL A 210 -33.90 6.79 24.07
CA VAL A 210 -34.22 7.77 25.11
C VAL A 210 -33.30 7.50 26.30
N GLU A 211 -32.21 8.27 26.40
CA GLU A 211 -31.25 8.17 27.48
C GLU A 211 -31.87 8.71 28.78
N ASN A 212 -32.15 7.82 29.72
CA ASN A 212 -32.64 8.21 31.05
C ASN A 212 -31.47 8.81 31.83
N GLU A 213 -31.49 10.14 32.03
CA GLU A 213 -30.48 10.86 32.81
C GLU A 213 -30.41 10.36 34.26
N ALA A 214 -29.34 9.64 34.61
CA ALA A 214 -29.01 9.34 36.00
C ALA A 214 -28.34 10.57 36.65
N LYS A 215 -29.13 11.39 37.35
CA LYS A 215 -28.65 12.55 38.13
C LYS A 215 -27.87 12.09 39.36
N GLY A 216 -26.56 12.30 39.39
CA GLY A 216 -25.73 12.08 40.57
C GLY A 216 -24.31 12.67 40.45
N MET A 217 -23.76 13.16 41.56
CA MET A 217 -22.43 13.79 41.61
C MET A 217 -21.29 12.82 41.20
N ILE A 218 -21.47 11.53 41.47
CA ILE A 218 -20.58 10.44 41.03
C ILE A 218 -20.63 10.26 39.50
N ALA A 219 -21.79 10.50 38.87
CA ALA A 219 -21.93 10.43 37.42
C ALA A 219 -21.18 11.57 36.72
N ASN A 220 -21.19 12.78 37.30
CA ASN A 220 -20.43 13.93 36.78
C ASN A 220 -18.91 13.74 36.87
N LEU A 221 -18.44 13.11 37.95
CA LEU A 221 -17.01 12.83 38.15
C LEU A 221 -16.53 11.71 37.19
N LYS A 222 -17.39 10.71 36.96
CA LYS A 222 -17.15 9.66 35.96
C LYS A 222 -17.16 10.20 34.52
N LEU A 223 -18.05 11.16 34.22
CA LEU A 223 -18.13 11.84 32.92
C LEU A 223 -16.89 12.70 32.62
N THR A 224 -16.35 13.39 33.63
CA THR A 224 -15.12 14.19 33.45
C THR A 224 -13.90 13.31 33.22
N LEU A 225 -13.79 12.18 33.94
CA LEU A 225 -12.73 11.19 33.73
C LEU A 225 -12.87 10.46 32.39
N SER A 226 -14.08 10.14 31.95
CA SER A 226 -14.29 9.54 30.63
C SER A 226 -13.99 10.52 29.50
N ASN A 227 -14.34 11.80 29.64
CA ASN A 227 -14.04 12.81 28.64
C ASN A 227 -12.54 13.06 28.49
N LEU A 228 -11.78 13.05 29.59
CA LEU A 228 -10.31 13.14 29.54
C LEU A 228 -9.69 11.88 28.92
N ALA A 229 -10.24 10.70 29.22
CA ALA A 229 -9.82 9.45 28.60
C ALA A 229 -10.15 9.41 27.10
N ASP A 230 -11.31 9.93 26.68
CA ASP A 230 -11.74 10.05 25.28
C ASP A 230 -10.92 11.09 24.50
N GLN A 231 -10.38 12.10 25.18
CA GLN A 231 -9.47 13.06 24.57
C GLN A 231 -8.08 12.45 24.31
N PHE A 232 -7.62 11.55 25.19
CA PHE A 232 -6.30 10.92 25.08
C PHE A 232 -6.29 9.64 24.24
N ILE A 233 -7.36 8.87 24.30
CA ILE A 233 -7.53 7.64 23.53
C ILE A 233 -8.40 7.99 22.34
N TYR A 234 -7.84 7.90 21.11
CA TYR A 234 -8.64 8.01 19.90
C TYR A 234 -9.64 6.84 19.86
N HIS A 235 -10.80 7.04 20.48
CA HIS A 235 -11.96 6.21 20.29
C HIS A 235 -12.56 6.63 18.97
N ARG A 236 -12.42 5.77 17.96
CA ARG A 236 -13.11 5.92 16.69
C ARG A 236 -14.61 5.94 16.95
N GLN A 237 -15.18 7.12 17.16
CA GLN A 237 -16.62 7.28 17.24
C GLN A 237 -17.22 6.78 15.93
N SER A 238 -18.06 5.76 16.05
CA SER A 238 -18.71 5.13 14.91
C SER A 238 -19.78 6.12 14.44
N GLY A 239 -19.49 6.86 13.37
CA GLY A 239 -20.24 8.02 12.86
C GLY A 239 -21.71 8.10 13.27
N LYS A 240 -22.02 9.20 13.98
CA LYS A 240 -23.37 9.77 14.11
C LYS A 240 -23.77 10.40 12.79
#